data_AF-A0A9D6FEK3-F1
#
_entry.id   AF-A0A9D6FEK3-F1
#
_cell.length_a   1.000
_cell.length_b   1.000
_cell.length_c   1.000
_cell.angle_alpha   90.00
_cell.angle_beta   90.00
_cell.angle_gamma   90.00
#
_symmetry.space_group_name_H-M   'P 1'
#
loop_
_entity.id
_entity.type
_entity.pdbx_description
1 polymer ?
#
loop_
_entity_poly.entity_id
_entity_poly.type
_entity_poly.pdbx_seq_one_letter_code
_entity_poly.pdbx_strand_id
1 'polypeptide(L)'
;MSRLSAGRPRKFAEPSRAVTVTLPVRILEMLTELNRDRARAIARATESALAPATRSSSMRVDVVEVAPEIGLIVVGPSRKLLRIPWLRLAEIAPGRHIITILPGTSIETLELAIGDILDDAVDSEEDEMATLRDLLAWIRTLRRAHHLTKAELLFVSMKDGNLR
;
A
#
# COMPACT_ATOMS: atom_id res chain seq x y z
N MET A 1 8.24 42.42 -18.78
CA MET A 1 8.91 41.87 -17.58
C MET A 1 7.86 41.59 -16.52
N SER A 2 7.32 40.36 -16.47
CA SER A 2 6.27 39.99 -15.51
C SER A 2 6.88 39.30 -14.29
N ARG A 3 6.67 39.90 -13.11
CA ARG A 3 7.10 39.36 -11.81
C ARG A 3 6.24 38.15 -11.45
N LEU A 4 6.82 36.96 -11.44
CA LEU A 4 6.19 35.79 -10.82
C LEU A 4 6.19 35.99 -9.30
N SER A 5 5.01 36.22 -8.73
CA SER A 5 4.81 36.21 -7.29
C SER A 5 5.12 34.81 -6.76
N ALA A 6 6.26 34.66 -6.08
CA ALA A 6 6.66 33.43 -5.42
C ALA A 6 5.82 33.23 -4.15
N GLY A 7 4.61 32.70 -4.31
CA GLY A 7 3.79 32.24 -3.20
C GLY A 7 4.35 30.97 -2.57
N ARG A 8 4.07 30.75 -1.28
CA ARG A 8 4.43 29.52 -0.56
C ARG A 8 3.96 28.29 -1.35
N PRO A 9 4.81 27.27 -1.60
CA PRO A 9 4.42 26.05 -2.27
C PRO A 9 3.17 25.45 -1.63
N ARG A 10 2.18 25.12 -2.45
CA ARG A 10 0.93 24.50 -1.96
C ARG A 10 1.25 23.14 -1.38
N LYS A 11 0.69 22.87 -0.21
CA LYS A 11 0.92 21.64 0.56
C LYS A 11 0.33 20.40 -0.12
N PHE A 12 -0.77 20.61 -0.84
CA PHE A 12 -1.51 19.63 -1.62
C PHE A 12 -1.62 20.12 -3.07
N ALA A 13 -1.69 19.18 -4.03
CA ALA A 13 -1.79 19.49 -5.46
C ALA A 13 -3.19 19.97 -5.88
N GLU A 14 -4.18 19.82 -5.00
CA GLU A 14 -5.58 20.15 -5.23
C GLU A 14 -6.02 21.42 -4.47
N PRO A 15 -7.21 21.99 -4.80
CA PRO A 15 -7.79 23.09 -4.03
C PRO A 15 -7.95 22.71 -2.55
N SER A 16 -7.36 23.50 -1.66
CA SER A 16 -7.38 23.24 -0.22
C SER A 16 -7.67 24.53 0.57
N ARG A 17 -8.33 24.38 1.72
CA ARG A 17 -8.68 25.49 2.63
C ARG A 17 -8.04 25.25 4.00
N ALA A 18 -7.49 26.30 4.60
CA ALA A 18 -6.97 26.25 5.96
C ALA A 18 -8.11 26.07 6.97
N VAL A 19 -7.97 25.12 7.87
CA VAL A 19 -8.91 24.86 8.98
C VAL A 19 -8.09 24.72 10.26
N THR A 20 -8.57 25.33 11.35
CA THR A 20 -7.99 25.15 12.68
C THR A 20 -8.83 24.13 13.45
N VAL A 21 -8.19 23.11 13.99
CA VAL A 21 -8.83 22.06 14.78
C VAL A 21 -8.07 21.84 16.07
N THR A 22 -8.79 21.58 17.16
CA THR A 22 -8.23 21.16 18.44
C THR A 22 -8.44 19.67 18.57
N LEU A 23 -7.36 18.92 18.75
CA LEU A 23 -7.38 17.46 18.87
C LEU A 23 -6.74 17.03 20.19
N PRO A 24 -7.16 15.90 20.79
CA PRO A 24 -6.47 15.33 21.94
C PRO A 24 -5.00 15.03 21.62
N VAL A 25 -4.10 15.22 22.60
CA VAL A 25 -2.65 14.99 22.44
C VAL A 25 -2.34 13.59 21.90
N ARG A 26 -3.01 12.55 22.43
CA ARG A 26 -2.89 11.18 21.93
C ARG A 26 -3.13 11.04 20.42
N ILE A 27 -4.07 11.82 19.87
CA ILE A 27 -4.38 11.78 18.43
C ILE A 27 -3.29 12.49 17.64
N LEU A 28 -2.70 13.56 18.17
CA LEU A 28 -1.57 14.23 17.54
C LEU A 28 -0.33 13.31 17.49
N GLU A 29 -0.12 12.50 18.51
CA GLU A 29 0.93 11.47 18.57
C GLU A 29 0.68 10.39 17.50
N MET A 30 -0.53 9.80 17.47
CA MET A 30 -0.91 8.81 16.46
C MET A 30 -0.79 9.35 15.02
N LEU A 31 -1.21 10.59 14.77
CA LEU A 31 -1.07 11.21 13.46
C LEU A 31 0.40 11.38 13.06
N THR A 32 1.30 11.57 14.04
CA THR A 32 2.75 11.70 13.78
C THR A 32 3.35 10.36 13.35
N GLU A 33 2.86 9.24 13.88
CA GLU A 33 3.23 7.89 13.41
C GLU A 33 2.79 7.65 11.97
N LEU A 34 1.60 8.13 11.59
CA LEU A 34 1.07 8.01 10.23
C LEU A 34 1.81 8.91 9.23
N ASN A 35 2.08 10.17 9.61
CA ASN A 35 2.89 11.09 8.82
C ASN A 35 3.41 12.25 9.70
N ARG A 36 4.70 12.59 9.57
CA ARG A 36 5.28 13.76 10.26
C ARG A 36 4.54 15.07 9.92
N ASP A 37 3.97 15.17 8.73
CA ASP A 37 3.09 16.26 8.36
C ASP A 37 1.64 15.97 8.81
N ARG A 38 1.18 16.70 9.83
CA ARG A 38 -0.15 16.53 10.42
C ARG A 38 -1.31 16.66 9.44
N ALA A 39 -1.23 17.57 8.47
CA ALA A 39 -2.35 17.73 7.53
C ALA A 39 -2.38 16.57 6.53
N ARG A 40 -1.22 16.05 6.12
CA ARG A 40 -1.16 14.83 5.31
C ARG A 40 -1.61 13.61 6.09
N ALA A 41 -1.28 13.50 7.37
CA ALA A 41 -1.78 12.44 8.25
C ALA A 41 -3.32 12.47 8.34
N ILE A 42 -3.91 13.66 8.57
CA ILE A 42 -5.37 13.82 8.64
C ILE A 42 -6.04 13.47 7.30
N ALA A 43 -5.52 13.99 6.19
CA ALA A 43 -6.03 13.67 4.86
C ALA A 43 -6.00 12.15 4.59
N ARG A 44 -4.85 11.50 4.83
CA ARG A 44 -4.69 10.05 4.70
C ARG A 44 -5.68 9.27 5.57
N ALA A 45 -5.79 9.62 6.85
CA ALA A 45 -6.70 8.94 7.78
C ALA A 45 -8.17 9.10 7.34
N THR A 46 -8.53 10.28 6.83
CA THR A 46 -9.89 10.58 6.35
C THR A 46 -10.20 9.83 5.06
N GLU A 47 -9.28 9.82 4.10
CA GLU A 47 -9.40 9.05 2.86
C GLU A 47 -9.54 7.55 3.14
N SER A 48 -8.74 6.99 4.06
CA SER A 48 -8.87 5.59 4.48
C SER A 48 -10.24 5.31 5.14
N ALA A 49 -10.74 6.23 5.96
CA ALA A 49 -12.03 6.06 6.63
C ALA A 49 -13.24 6.23 5.69
N LEU A 50 -13.09 7.02 4.61
CA LEU A 50 -14.15 7.32 3.65
C LEU A 50 -14.04 6.56 2.33
N ALA A 51 -12.96 5.81 2.11
CA ALA A 51 -12.80 4.98 0.93
C ALA A 51 -14.04 4.06 0.82
N PRO A 52 -14.80 4.14 -0.28
CA PRO A 52 -16.07 3.42 -0.36
C PRO A 52 -15.79 1.92 -0.29
N ALA A 53 -16.57 1.23 0.55
CA ALA A 53 -16.59 -0.23 0.68
C ALA A 53 -17.09 -0.95 -0.60
N THR A 54 -16.96 -0.34 -1.77
CA THR A 54 -17.43 -0.83 -3.08
C THR A 54 -16.52 -1.88 -3.72
N ARG A 55 -15.48 -2.33 -3.02
CA ARG A 55 -15.00 -3.72 -3.13
C ARG A 55 -14.99 -4.28 -1.74
N SER A 56 -15.70 -5.37 -1.56
CA SER A 56 -16.07 -5.96 -0.27
C SER A 56 -15.07 -5.69 0.84
N SER A 57 -15.56 -5.16 1.97
CA SER A 57 -14.89 -5.17 3.27
C SER A 57 -14.42 -6.58 3.72
N SER A 58 -14.69 -7.63 2.95
CA SER A 58 -14.20 -8.98 3.16
C SER A 58 -12.99 -9.38 2.29
N MET A 59 -12.57 -8.59 1.30
CA MET A 59 -11.46 -8.97 0.41
C MET A 59 -10.17 -8.32 0.87
N ARG A 60 -9.44 -9.05 1.73
CA ARG A 60 -8.12 -8.67 2.28
C ARG A 60 -7.04 -8.56 1.19
N VAL A 61 -7.30 -9.17 0.04
CA VAL A 61 -6.50 -9.18 -1.18
C VAL A 61 -7.39 -8.75 -2.34
N ASP A 62 -6.99 -7.72 -3.07
CA ASP A 62 -7.74 -7.16 -4.19
C ASP A 62 -6.91 -7.27 -5.48
N VAL A 63 -7.59 -7.26 -6.64
CA VAL A 63 -6.94 -7.17 -7.95
C VAL A 63 -7.42 -5.90 -8.63
N VAL A 64 -6.50 -4.98 -8.89
CA VAL A 64 -6.79 -3.70 -9.55
C VAL A 64 -6.33 -3.79 -10.99
N GLU A 65 -7.26 -3.64 -11.93
CA GLU A 65 -6.93 -3.49 -13.34
C GLU A 65 -6.13 -2.20 -13.56
N VAL A 66 -4.97 -2.33 -14.21
CA VAL A 66 -4.07 -1.21 -14.51
C VAL A 66 -3.91 -0.97 -16.01
N ALA A 67 -4.27 -1.96 -16.82
CA ALA A 67 -4.38 -1.90 -18.27
C ALA A 67 -5.29 -3.06 -18.74
N PRO A 68 -5.76 -3.06 -19.99
CA PRO A 68 -6.56 -4.16 -20.52
C PRO A 68 -5.85 -5.50 -20.29
N GLU A 69 -6.56 -6.44 -19.65
CA GLU A 69 -6.06 -7.78 -19.31
C GLU A 69 -4.89 -7.83 -18.31
N ILE A 70 -4.52 -6.69 -17.71
CA ILE A 70 -3.43 -6.60 -16.72
C ILE A 70 -3.99 -6.12 -15.39
N GLY A 71 -4.00 -7.03 -14.40
CA GLY A 71 -4.32 -6.73 -13.01
C GLY A 71 -3.08 -6.74 -12.12
N LEU A 72 -3.05 -5.85 -11.12
CA LEU A 72 -2.09 -5.89 -10.03
C LEU A 72 -2.76 -6.40 -8.76
N ILE A 73 -2.08 -7.32 -8.06
CA ILE A 73 -2.49 -7.76 -6.73
C ILE A 73 -2.16 -6.64 -5.73
N VAL A 74 -3.19 -6.22 -4.99
CA VAL A 74 -3.12 -5.21 -3.95
C VAL A 74 -3.48 -5.85 -2.62
N VAL A 75 -2.68 -5.59 -1.60
CA VAL A 75 -2.86 -6.12 -0.25
C VAL A 75 -2.88 -5.00 0.79
N GLY A 76 -3.48 -5.29 1.94
CA GLY A 76 -3.33 -4.46 3.14
C GLY A 76 -1.88 -4.44 3.66
N PRO A 77 -1.57 -3.58 4.66
CA PRO A 77 -0.28 -3.63 5.34
C PRO A 77 -0.08 -5.00 5.99
N SER A 78 1.12 -5.58 5.85
CA SER A 78 1.50 -6.83 6.54
C SER A 78 2.94 -6.77 7.01
N ARG A 79 3.14 -6.95 8.32
CA ARG A 79 4.46 -7.05 8.95
C ARG A 79 5.13 -8.35 8.57
N LYS A 80 4.37 -9.44 8.44
CA LYS A 80 4.88 -10.76 8.04
C LYS A 80 5.43 -10.76 6.61
N LEU A 81 4.72 -10.17 5.65
CA LEU A 81 5.23 -10.05 4.27
C LEU A 81 6.52 -9.23 4.21
N LEU A 82 6.64 -8.17 5.03
CA LEU A 82 7.86 -7.35 5.10
C LEU A 82 9.08 -8.10 5.66
N ARG A 83 8.90 -9.25 6.32
CA ARG A 83 10.03 -10.10 6.77
C ARG A 83 10.68 -10.89 5.64
N ILE A 84 10.01 -11.02 4.49
CA ILE A 84 10.56 -11.74 3.33
C ILE A 84 11.62 -10.84 2.66
N PRO A 85 12.92 -11.21 2.68
CA PRO A 85 14.01 -10.28 2.32
C PRO A 85 13.98 -9.76 0.88
N TRP A 86 13.41 -10.53 -0.04
CA TRP A 86 13.30 -10.23 -1.47
C TRP A 86 11.92 -9.70 -1.88
N LEU A 87 11.00 -9.55 -0.93
CA LEU A 87 9.66 -8.97 -1.13
C LEU A 87 9.65 -7.52 -0.67
N ARG A 88 8.95 -6.64 -1.39
CA ARG A 88 8.68 -5.27 -0.94
C ARG A 88 7.21 -4.96 -1.15
N LEU A 89 6.64 -4.21 -0.21
CA LEU A 89 5.29 -3.64 -0.30
C LEU A 89 5.43 -2.16 -0.65
N ALA A 90 4.94 -1.77 -1.83
CA ALA A 90 4.90 -0.37 -2.25
C ALA A 90 3.48 0.19 -2.05
N GLU A 91 3.34 1.19 -1.19
CA GLU A 91 2.06 1.85 -0.94
C GLU A 91 1.63 2.65 -2.18
N ILE A 92 0.47 2.31 -2.75
CA ILE A 92 -0.12 3.01 -3.92
C ILE A 92 -1.29 3.91 -3.52
N ALA A 93 -1.91 3.65 -2.38
CA ALA A 93 -2.91 4.47 -1.72
C ALA A 93 -2.88 4.15 -0.22
N PRO A 94 -3.44 5.00 0.67
CA PRO A 94 -3.43 4.76 2.10
C PRO A 94 -3.92 3.35 2.47
N GLY A 95 -3.03 2.54 3.05
CA GLY A 95 -3.33 1.16 3.46
C GLY A 95 -3.42 0.13 2.33
N ARG A 96 -3.13 0.51 1.07
CA ARG A 96 -3.16 -0.36 -0.10
C ARG A 96 -1.76 -0.45 -0.71
N HIS A 97 -1.23 -1.67 -0.76
CA HIS A 97 0.12 -1.93 -1.18
C HIS A 97 0.14 -2.88 -2.38
N ILE A 98 0.97 -2.59 -3.38
CA ILE A 98 1.32 -3.57 -4.40
C ILE A 98 2.50 -4.41 -3.92
N ILE A 99 2.49 -5.68 -4.32
CA ILE A 99 3.57 -6.61 -4.03
C ILE A 99 4.62 -6.52 -5.13
N THR A 100 5.87 -6.33 -4.74
CA THR A 100 7.01 -6.34 -5.67
C THR A 100 8.05 -7.35 -5.23
N ILE A 101 8.57 -8.10 -6.19
CA ILE A 101 9.49 -9.22 -5.99
C ILE A 101 10.79 -8.87 -6.69
N LEU A 102 11.93 -9.07 -6.03
CA LEU A 102 13.23 -8.85 -6.66
C LEU A 102 13.41 -9.70 -7.94
N PRO A 103 14.16 -9.19 -8.94
CA PRO A 103 14.54 -9.99 -10.10
C PRO A 103 15.24 -11.29 -9.69
N GLY A 104 15.04 -12.35 -10.47
CA GLY A 104 15.60 -13.68 -10.17
C GLY A 104 14.78 -14.56 -9.21
N THR A 105 13.85 -14.00 -8.44
CA THR A 105 12.96 -14.82 -7.59
C THR A 105 11.72 -15.30 -8.36
N SER A 106 11.35 -16.56 -8.19
CA SER A 106 10.20 -17.17 -8.85
C SER A 106 8.90 -16.99 -8.04
N ILE A 107 7.74 -17.16 -8.71
CA ILE A 107 6.43 -17.11 -8.05
C ILE A 107 6.29 -18.27 -7.04
N GLU A 108 6.86 -19.43 -7.35
CA GLU A 108 6.88 -20.60 -6.46
C GLU A 108 7.62 -20.31 -5.17
N THR A 109 8.70 -19.51 -5.22
CA THR A 109 9.41 -19.06 -4.01
C THR A 109 8.52 -18.17 -3.15
N LEU A 110 7.60 -17.41 -3.75
CA LEU A 110 6.59 -16.63 -3.03
C LEU A 110 5.50 -17.51 -2.41
N GLU A 111 5.00 -18.50 -3.13
CA GLU A 111 4.05 -19.47 -2.56
C GLU A 111 4.67 -20.21 -1.36
N LEU A 112 5.93 -20.62 -1.48
CA LEU A 112 6.65 -21.31 -0.42
C LEU A 112 6.84 -20.39 0.80
N ALA A 113 7.38 -19.18 0.60
CA ALA A 113 7.65 -18.27 1.71
C ALA A 113 6.37 -17.82 2.45
N ILE A 114 5.25 -17.64 1.75
CA ILE A 114 3.96 -17.38 2.41
C ILE A 114 3.47 -18.62 3.16
N GLY A 115 3.65 -19.81 2.59
CA GLY A 115 3.36 -21.09 3.26
C GLY A 115 4.13 -21.25 4.56
N ASP A 116 5.45 -21.08 4.53
CA ASP A 116 6.32 -21.20 5.71
C ASP A 116 5.88 -20.23 6.82
N ILE A 117 5.54 -18.98 6.48
CA ILE A 117 5.02 -17.99 7.43
C ILE A 117 3.67 -18.42 8.04
N LEU A 118 2.83 -19.07 7.25
CA LEU A 118 1.53 -19.57 7.72
C LEU A 118 1.68 -20.77 8.65
N ASP A 119 2.66 -21.63 8.39
CA ASP A 119 2.94 -22.84 9.16
C ASP A 119 3.67 -22.51 10.49
N ASP A 120 4.54 -21.51 10.50
CA ASP A 120 5.29 -21.05 11.70
C ASP A 120 4.47 -20.16 12.66
N ALA A 121 3.20 -19.91 12.36
CA ALA A 121 2.39 -18.92 13.06
C ALA A 121 1.81 -19.41 14.40
N VAL A 122 2.67 -19.55 15.41
CA VAL A 122 2.25 -19.63 16.82
C VAL A 122 1.97 -18.20 17.31
N ASP A 123 0.78 -17.91 17.83
CA ASP A 123 0.33 -16.59 18.35
C ASP A 123 0.39 -15.41 17.35
N SER A 124 -0.23 -15.56 16.18
CA SER A 124 -0.29 -14.49 15.17
C SER A 124 -1.66 -13.81 15.11
N GLU A 125 -1.67 -12.50 14.80
CA GLU A 125 -2.91 -11.73 14.57
C GLU A 125 -3.79 -12.41 13.52
N GLU A 126 -5.03 -12.75 13.91
CA GLU A 126 -5.93 -13.59 13.10
C GLU A 126 -6.26 -12.96 11.74
N ASP A 127 -6.40 -11.63 11.69
CA ASP A 127 -6.65 -10.89 10.45
C ASP A 127 -5.45 -10.85 9.49
N GLU A 128 -4.23 -10.72 10.02
CA GLU A 128 -3.01 -10.78 9.19
C GLU A 128 -2.84 -12.19 8.61
N MET A 129 -3.10 -13.21 9.42
CA MET A 129 -3.08 -14.60 8.98
C MET A 129 -4.14 -14.91 7.94
N ALA A 130 -5.34 -14.37 8.08
CA ALA A 130 -6.38 -14.50 7.07
C ALA A 130 -5.97 -13.84 5.74
N THR A 131 -5.37 -12.64 5.79
CA THR A 131 -4.82 -11.97 4.59
C THR A 131 -3.80 -12.85 3.86
N LEU A 132 -2.88 -13.46 4.60
CA LEU A 132 -1.85 -14.35 4.02
C LEU A 132 -2.44 -15.61 3.40
N ARG A 133 -3.47 -16.20 4.03
CA ARG A 133 -4.18 -17.37 3.46
C ARG A 133 -4.91 -17.00 2.18
N ASP A 134 -5.63 -15.88 2.18
CA ASP A 134 -6.34 -15.37 1.01
C ASP A 134 -5.34 -15.08 -0.13
N LEU A 135 -4.21 -14.45 0.18
CA LEU A 135 -3.15 -14.16 -0.79
C LEU A 135 -2.56 -15.43 -1.39
N LEU A 136 -2.23 -16.42 -0.56
CA LEU A 136 -1.68 -17.70 -1.03
C LEU A 136 -2.69 -18.45 -1.91
N ALA A 137 -3.97 -18.43 -1.56
CA ALA A 137 -5.03 -19.03 -2.35
C ALA A 137 -5.17 -18.35 -3.73
N TRP A 138 -5.13 -17.02 -3.76
CA TRP A 138 -5.15 -16.23 -4.99
C TRP A 138 -3.96 -16.55 -5.90
N ILE A 139 -2.73 -16.51 -5.36
CA ILE A 139 -1.52 -16.78 -6.13
C ILE A 139 -1.57 -18.20 -6.73
N ARG A 140 -1.92 -19.21 -5.93
CA ARG A 140 -2.03 -20.60 -6.40
C ARG A 140 -3.07 -20.76 -7.51
N THR A 141 -4.21 -20.09 -7.37
CA THR A 141 -5.29 -20.14 -8.37
C THR A 141 -4.85 -19.51 -9.69
N LEU A 142 -4.27 -18.31 -9.63
CA LEU A 142 -3.79 -17.58 -10.82
C LEU A 142 -2.62 -18.30 -11.50
N ARG A 143 -1.70 -18.89 -10.74
CA ARG A 143 -0.58 -19.67 -11.30
C ARG A 143 -1.06 -20.92 -12.02
N ARG A 144 -1.98 -21.70 -11.43
CA ARG A 144 -2.56 -22.90 -12.07
C ARG A 144 -3.29 -22.58 -13.37
N ALA A 145 -3.88 -21.39 -13.45
CA ALA A 145 -4.54 -20.90 -14.65
C ALA A 145 -3.59 -20.18 -15.63
N HIS A 146 -2.28 -20.16 -15.38
CA HIS A 146 -1.27 -19.45 -16.18
C HIS A 146 -1.54 -17.94 -16.37
N HIS A 147 -2.31 -17.32 -15.47
CA HIS A 147 -2.67 -15.90 -15.52
C HIS A 147 -1.81 -15.02 -14.61
N LEU A 148 -0.77 -15.57 -14.00
CA LEU A 148 0.16 -14.82 -13.17
C LEU A 148 1.46 -14.56 -13.92
N THR A 149 1.76 -13.29 -14.14
CA THR A 149 3.01 -12.82 -14.74
C THR A 149 3.74 -11.89 -13.78
N LYS A 150 5.07 -11.84 -13.90
CA LYS A 150 5.90 -10.89 -13.15
C LYS A 150 6.33 -9.77 -14.10
N ALA A 151 6.10 -8.53 -13.68
CA ALA A 151 6.56 -7.34 -14.39
C ALA A 151 7.59 -6.58 -13.54
N GLU A 152 8.46 -5.85 -14.22
CA GLU A 152 9.37 -4.89 -13.57
C GLU A 152 8.64 -3.58 -13.32
N LEU A 153 8.85 -2.98 -12.14
CA LEU A 153 8.26 -1.71 -11.75
C LEU A 153 9.38 -0.68 -11.55
N LEU A 154 9.19 0.50 -12.16
CA LEU A 154 10.10 1.62 -12.01
C LEU A 154 9.63 2.53 -10.88
N PHE A 155 10.52 2.83 -9.95
CA PHE A 155 10.28 3.75 -8.84
C PHE A 155 11.11 5.00 -9.03
N VAL A 156 10.49 6.17 -8.87
CA VAL A 156 11.21 7.46 -8.87
C VAL A 156 11.32 7.96 -7.43
N SER A 157 12.53 8.29 -7.00
CA SER A 157 12.76 8.90 -5.69
C SER A 157 12.33 10.37 -5.74
N MET A 158 11.30 10.72 -4.95
CA MET A 158 10.81 12.09 -4.82
C MET A 158 11.54 12.89 -3.74
N LYS A 159 12.73 12.46 -3.31
CA LYS A 159 13.44 13.08 -2.17
C LYS A 159 13.83 14.54 -2.39
N ASP A 160 13.85 15.01 -3.62
CA ASP A 160 14.01 16.42 -3.97
C ASP A 160 12.96 16.78 -5.01
N GLY A 161 12.03 17.66 -4.66
CA GLY A 161 10.84 17.98 -5.45
C GLY A 161 11.15 18.61 -6.81
N ASN A 162 11.52 17.79 -7.79
CA ASN A 162 11.68 18.18 -9.18
C ASN A 162 11.28 17.03 -10.11
N LEU A 163 9.97 16.80 -10.22
CA LEU A 163 9.40 16.36 -11.48
C LEU A 163 8.70 17.59 -12.05
N ARG A 164 9.33 18.17 -13.08
CA ARG A 164 8.82 19.30 -13.85
C ARG A 164 7.62 18.87 -14.67
#